data_AF-A0A8S9K5M0-F1
#
_entry.id   AF-A0A8S9K5M0-F1
#
_cell.length_a   1.000
_cell.length_b   1.000
_cell.length_c   1.000
_cell.angle_alpha   90.00
_cell.angle_beta   90.00
_cell.angle_gamma   90.00
#
_symmetry.space_group_name_H-M   'P 1'
#
loop_
_entity.id
_entity.type
_entity.pdbx_description
1 polymer ?
#
loop_
_entity_poly.entity_id
_entity_poly.type
_entity_poly.pdbx_seq_one_letter_code
_entity_poly.pdbx_strand_id
1 'polypeptide(L)'
;MEVVIVCSLLLFEVQEAIQFLFRAETSCRKRGTEKEAKGKSILTEQKKKEREAAKMGKKPYYLKQSEIRKQELIEKYNSLKESGKLSSFRDKRRKKNATKDHRYMPYRRADVSEQ
;
A
#
# COMPACT_ATOMS: atom_id res chain seq x y z
N MET A 1 -43.95 -19.72 15.55
CA MET A 1 -43.44 -18.90 14.44
C MET A 1 -42.33 -17.94 14.87
N GLU A 2 -42.31 -17.50 16.13
CA GLU A 2 -41.29 -16.57 16.66
C GLU A 2 -39.86 -17.14 16.67
N VAL A 3 -39.68 -18.42 16.96
CA VAL A 3 -38.34 -19.06 17.01
C VAL A 3 -37.62 -19.05 15.64
N VAL A 4 -38.38 -19.09 14.54
CA VAL A 4 -37.83 -19.06 13.17
C VAL A 4 -37.38 -17.64 12.79
N ILE A 5 -38.09 -16.62 13.28
CA ILE A 5 -37.78 -15.20 13.03
C ILE A 5 -36.54 -14.77 13.82
N VAL A 6 -36.40 -15.21 15.07
CA VAL A 6 -35.21 -14.92 15.88
C VAL A 6 -33.98 -15.62 15.28
N CYS A 7 -34.14 -16.85 14.80
CA CYS A 7 -33.06 -17.60 14.16
C CYS A 7 -32.60 -16.97 12.82
N SER A 8 -33.52 -16.47 12.00
CA SER A 8 -33.15 -15.81 10.73
C SER A 8 -32.47 -14.46 10.94
N LEU A 9 -32.87 -13.69 11.97
CA LEU A 9 -32.20 -12.44 12.34
C LEU A 9 -30.78 -12.68 12.89
N LEU A 10 -30.61 -13.72 13.73
CA LEU A 10 -29.29 -14.10 14.24
C LEU A 10 -28.36 -14.60 13.12
N LEU A 11 -28.89 -15.37 12.16
CA LEU A 11 -28.13 -15.81 10.99
C LEU A 11 -27.75 -14.63 10.07
N PHE A 12 -28.58 -13.60 9.97
CA PHE A 12 -28.29 -12.40 9.18
C PHE A 12 -27.17 -11.54 9.81
N GLU A 13 -27.16 -11.35 11.13
CA GLU A 13 -26.07 -10.62 11.83
C GLU A 13 -24.73 -11.37 11.78
N VAL A 14 -24.76 -12.70 11.90
CA VAL A 14 -23.55 -13.53 11.81
C VAL A 14 -22.95 -13.46 10.40
N GLN A 15 -23.78 -13.36 9.36
CA GLN A 15 -23.32 -13.23 7.97
C GLN A 15 -22.61 -11.89 7.70
N GLU A 16 -23.15 -10.78 8.22
CA GLU A 16 -22.54 -9.43 8.13
C GLU A 16 -21.16 -9.38 8.80
N ALA A 17 -21.03 -9.99 9.98
CA ALA A 17 -19.76 -10.05 10.73
C ALA A 17 -18.66 -10.83 9.99
N ILE A 18 -19.01 -11.97 9.38
CA ILE A 18 -18.10 -12.77 8.55
C ILE A 18 -17.64 -11.96 7.34
N GLN A 19 -18.55 -11.25 6.67
CA GLN A 19 -18.25 -10.44 5.50
C GLN A 19 -17.34 -9.23 5.84
N PHE A 20 -17.48 -8.64 7.03
CA PHE A 20 -16.61 -7.56 7.53
C PHE A 20 -15.17 -8.01 7.77
N LEU A 21 -14.96 -9.17 8.40
CA LEU A 21 -13.62 -9.73 8.64
C LEU A 21 -12.91 -10.09 7.33
N PHE A 22 -13.62 -10.73 6.39
CA PHE A 22 -13.06 -11.05 5.07
C PHE A 22 -12.69 -9.77 4.27
N ARG A 23 -13.48 -8.69 4.41
CA ARG A 23 -13.18 -7.39 3.81
C ARG A 23 -11.94 -6.72 4.42
N ALA A 24 -11.70 -6.89 5.72
CA ALA A 24 -10.52 -6.37 6.41
C ALA A 24 -9.22 -7.07 5.97
N GLU A 25 -9.22 -8.40 5.88
CA GLU A 25 -8.07 -9.18 5.41
C GLU A 25 -7.74 -8.90 3.93
N THR A 26 -8.77 -8.86 3.08
CA THR A 26 -8.58 -8.59 1.65
C THR A 26 -8.06 -7.16 1.39
N SER A 27 -8.38 -6.18 2.23
CA SER A 27 -7.90 -4.78 2.11
C SER A 27 -6.39 -4.62 2.29
N CYS A 28 -5.78 -5.41 3.19
CA CYS A 28 -4.33 -5.41 3.35
C CYS A 28 -3.62 -6.10 2.18
N ARG A 29 -4.18 -7.21 1.67
CA ARG A 29 -3.62 -7.96 0.53
C ARG A 29 -3.71 -7.19 -0.79
N LYS A 30 -4.85 -6.53 -1.05
CA LYS A 30 -5.11 -5.71 -2.27
C LYS A 30 -4.06 -4.62 -2.50
N ARG A 31 -3.64 -3.94 -1.44
CA ARG A 31 -2.64 -2.84 -1.53
C ARG A 31 -1.23 -3.33 -1.87
N GLY A 32 -0.91 -4.59 -1.62
CA GLY A 32 0.36 -5.21 -2.02
C GLY A 32 0.32 -5.57 -3.51
N THR A 33 -0.73 -6.28 -3.92
CA THR A 33 -0.92 -6.73 -5.31
C THR A 33 -1.05 -5.58 -6.29
N GLU A 34 -1.71 -4.48 -5.92
CA GLU A 34 -1.83 -3.28 -6.76
C GLU A 34 -0.48 -2.62 -7.06
N LYS A 35 0.44 -2.60 -6.09
CA LYS A 35 1.78 -2.02 -6.30
C LYS A 35 2.60 -2.87 -7.25
N GLU A 36 2.56 -4.18 -7.05
CA GLU A 36 3.25 -5.13 -7.94
C GLU A 36 2.68 -5.11 -9.35
N ALA A 37 1.36 -4.96 -9.49
CA ALA A 37 0.71 -4.83 -10.80
C ALA A 37 1.17 -3.56 -11.55
N LYS A 38 1.26 -2.42 -10.86
CA LYS A 38 1.75 -1.14 -11.44
C LYS A 38 3.21 -1.21 -11.87
N GLY A 39 4.08 -1.79 -11.05
CA GLY A 39 5.48 -2.00 -11.44
C GLY A 39 5.62 -2.89 -12.68
N LYS A 40 4.78 -3.94 -12.77
CA LYS A 40 4.72 -4.82 -13.95
C LYS A 40 4.22 -4.10 -15.20
N SER A 41 3.21 -3.22 -15.09
CA SER A 41 2.71 -2.47 -16.26
C SER A 41 3.78 -1.52 -16.82
N ILE A 42 4.44 -0.75 -15.96
CA ILE A 42 5.54 0.16 -16.33
C ILE A 42 6.66 -0.61 -17.07
N LEU A 43 7.05 -1.77 -16.54
CA LEU A 43 8.03 -2.66 -17.16
C LEU A 43 7.60 -3.13 -18.56
N THR A 44 6.34 -3.51 -18.72
CA THR A 44 5.84 -4.00 -20.01
C THR A 44 5.77 -2.89 -21.06
N GLU A 45 5.38 -1.67 -20.67
CA GLU A 45 5.33 -0.51 -21.57
C GLU A 45 6.71 -0.14 -22.09
N GLN A 46 7.71 -0.13 -21.21
CA GLN A 46 9.08 0.17 -21.61
C GLN A 46 9.68 -0.92 -22.49
N LYS A 47 9.46 -2.19 -22.16
CA LYS A 47 9.89 -3.29 -23.04
C LYS A 47 9.33 -3.17 -24.45
N LYS A 48 8.13 -2.62 -24.63
CA LYS A 48 7.56 -2.35 -25.96
C LYS A 48 8.31 -1.21 -26.66
N LYS A 49 8.50 -0.07 -25.99
CA LYS A 49 9.25 1.10 -26.51
C LYS A 49 10.67 0.73 -26.92
N GLU A 50 11.35 -0.06 -26.10
CA GLU A 50 12.73 -0.50 -26.34
C GLU A 50 12.82 -1.50 -27.50
N ARG A 51 11.81 -2.37 -27.68
CA ARG A 51 11.73 -3.24 -28.87
C ARG A 51 11.56 -2.42 -30.15
N GLU A 52 10.77 -1.35 -30.12
CA GLU A 52 10.59 -0.44 -31.25
C GLU A 52 11.90 0.31 -31.55
N ALA A 53 12.59 0.80 -30.53
CA ALA A 53 13.89 1.45 -30.67
C ALA A 53 14.96 0.49 -31.22
N ALA A 54 14.95 -0.77 -30.77
CA ALA A 54 15.83 -1.82 -31.25
C ALA A 54 15.60 -2.15 -32.74
N LYS A 55 14.33 -2.19 -33.17
CA LYS A 55 13.98 -2.34 -34.59
C LYS A 55 14.53 -1.21 -35.45
N MET A 56 14.60 0.00 -34.90
CA MET A 56 15.22 1.17 -35.55
C MET A 56 16.76 1.16 -35.47
N GLY A 57 17.37 0.08 -34.95
CA GLY A 57 18.84 -0.07 -34.86
C GLY A 57 19.48 0.61 -33.65
N LYS A 58 18.70 1.18 -32.72
CA LYS A 58 19.25 1.72 -31.47
C LYS A 58 19.59 0.59 -30.51
N LYS A 59 20.59 0.81 -29.65
CA LYS A 59 20.94 -0.14 -28.60
C LYS A 59 19.80 -0.23 -27.57
N PRO A 60 19.22 -1.42 -27.33
CA PRO A 60 18.15 -1.57 -26.34
C PRO A 60 18.64 -1.23 -24.92
N TYR A 61 17.85 -0.47 -24.17
CA TYR A 61 18.12 -0.16 -22.77
C TYR A 61 17.07 -0.82 -21.86
N TYR A 62 17.53 -1.53 -20.82
CA TYR A 62 16.63 -2.08 -19.81
C TYR A 62 16.64 -1.21 -18.57
N LEU A 63 15.45 -0.77 -18.17
CA LEU A 63 15.30 0.11 -17.02
C LEU A 63 15.74 -0.58 -15.73
N LYS A 64 16.52 0.15 -14.93
CA LYS A 64 16.95 -0.33 -13.62
C LYS A 64 15.77 -0.34 -12.66
N GLN A 65 15.80 -1.24 -11.68
CA GLN A 65 14.78 -1.33 -10.64
C GLN A 65 14.58 -0.02 -9.87
N SER A 66 15.64 0.77 -9.71
CA SER A 66 15.57 2.10 -9.07
C SER A 66 14.72 3.11 -9.87
N GLU A 67 14.77 3.04 -11.20
CA GLU A 67 14.02 3.95 -12.09
C GLU A 67 12.54 3.58 -12.14
N ILE A 68 12.22 2.29 -12.08
CA ILE A 68 10.83 1.80 -11.99
C ILE A 68 10.18 2.36 -10.73
N ARG A 69 10.87 2.24 -9.59
CA ARG A 69 10.41 2.78 -8.30
C ARG A 69 10.22 4.30 -8.36
N LYS A 70 11.05 5.04 -9.09
CA LYS A 70 10.87 6.49 -9.26
C LYS A 70 9.59 6.80 -10.06
N GLN A 71 9.32 6.07 -11.13
CA GLN A 71 8.10 6.23 -11.94
C GLN A 71 6.85 5.91 -11.13
N GLU A 72 6.84 4.79 -10.41
CA GLU A 72 5.74 4.42 -9.51
C GLU A 72 5.46 5.50 -8.44
N LEU A 73 6.52 6.12 -7.90
CA LEU A 73 6.38 7.19 -6.91
C LEU A 73 5.78 8.47 -7.52
N ILE A 74 6.14 8.81 -8.76
CA ILE A 74 5.61 9.97 -9.48
C ILE A 74 4.12 9.77 -9.78
N GLU A 75 3.73 8.60 -10.32
CA GLU A 75 2.32 8.28 -10.58
C GLU A 75 1.48 8.30 -9.31
N LYS A 76 2.01 7.73 -8.22
CA LYS A 76 1.35 7.75 -6.92
C LYS A 76 1.20 9.18 -6.39
N TYR A 77 2.17 10.05 -6.62
CA TYR A 77 2.08 11.45 -6.22
C TYR A 77 1.00 12.18 -7.01
N ASN A 78 0.95 12.00 -8.34
CA ASN A 78 -0.03 12.65 -9.21
C ASN A 78 -1.46 12.24 -8.84
N SER A 79 -1.73 10.93 -8.70
CA SER A 79 -3.05 10.43 -8.26
C SER A 79 -3.47 10.93 -6.87
N LEU A 80 -2.53 11.08 -5.93
CA LEU A 80 -2.81 11.65 -4.60
C LEU A 80 -3.04 13.16 -4.64
N LYS A 81 -2.41 13.86 -5.57
CA LYS A 81 -2.59 15.29 -5.80
C LYS A 81 -3.97 15.56 -6.43
N GLU A 82 -4.33 14.81 -7.46
CA GLU A 82 -5.63 14.87 -8.13
C GLU A 82 -6.77 14.59 -7.17
N SER A 83 -6.61 13.58 -6.30
CA SER A 83 -7.62 13.25 -5.28
C SER A 83 -7.66 14.19 -4.08
N GLY A 84 -6.75 15.18 -3.98
CA GLY A 84 -6.66 16.12 -2.85
C GLY A 84 -6.22 15.52 -1.51
N LYS A 85 -5.88 14.22 -1.46
CA LYS A 85 -5.56 13.49 -0.21
C LYS A 85 -4.09 13.57 0.19
N LEU A 86 -3.30 14.43 -0.47
CA LEU A 86 -1.85 14.51 -0.32
C LEU A 86 -1.41 14.92 1.09
N SER A 87 -2.04 15.93 1.69
CA SER A 87 -1.70 16.42 3.04
C SER A 87 -1.90 15.32 4.09
N SER A 88 -3.10 14.73 4.13
CA SER A 88 -3.45 13.62 5.02
C SER A 88 -2.51 12.42 4.86
N PHE A 89 -2.11 12.09 3.62
CA PHE A 89 -1.15 11.02 3.37
C PHE A 89 0.23 11.31 3.99
N ARG A 90 0.72 12.55 3.88
CA ARG A 90 1.98 12.98 4.49
C ARG A 90 1.90 12.95 6.01
N ASP A 91 0.81 13.42 6.60
CA ASP A 91 0.63 13.43 8.06
C ASP A 91 0.58 12.02 8.65
N LYS A 92 -0.14 11.11 7.99
CA LYS A 92 -0.16 9.69 8.37
C LYS A 92 1.23 9.07 8.27
N ARG A 93 2.04 9.46 7.28
CA ARG A 93 3.41 8.98 7.12
C ARG A 93 4.35 9.55 8.19
N ARG A 94 4.23 10.84 8.52
CA ARG A 94 4.97 11.50 9.61
C ARG A 94 4.71 10.82 10.96
N LYS A 95 3.44 10.60 11.30
CA LYS A 95 3.05 9.90 12.55
C LYS A 95 3.67 8.50 12.64
N LYS A 96 3.56 7.71 11.56
CA LYS A 96 4.15 6.36 11.51
C LYS A 96 5.68 6.37 11.62
N ASN A 97 6.33 7.35 10.99
CA ASN A 97 7.77 7.50 11.10
C ASN A 97 8.16 7.87 12.54
N ALA A 98 7.50 8.85 13.16
CA ALA A 98 7.77 9.22 14.55
C ALA A 98 7.62 8.03 15.53
N THR A 99 6.59 7.19 15.36
CA THR A 99 6.43 5.97 16.16
C THR A 99 7.54 4.94 15.90
N LYS A 100 7.98 4.80 14.65
CA LYS A 100 9.12 3.94 14.31
C LYS A 100 10.42 4.47 14.91
N ASP A 101 10.65 5.77 14.81
CA ASP A 101 11.83 6.43 15.35
C ASP A 101 11.89 6.24 16.87
N HIS A 102 10.75 6.42 17.57
CA HIS A 102 10.64 6.11 19.00
C HIS A 102 10.98 4.64 19.35
N ARG A 103 10.67 3.68 18.47
CA ARG A 103 11.03 2.26 18.70
C ARG A 103 12.54 2.01 18.71
N TYR A 104 13.29 2.77 17.93
CA TYR A 104 14.75 2.63 17.82
C TYR A 104 15.51 3.63 18.68
N MET A 105 14.82 4.54 19.37
CA MET A 105 15.44 5.38 20.37
C MET A 105 15.83 4.53 21.58
N PRO A 106 17.10 4.54 22.00
CA PRO A 106 17.49 3.88 23.23
C PRO A 106 16.71 4.51 24.38
N TYR A 107 16.05 3.69 25.19
CA TYR A 107 15.41 4.17 26.41
C TYR A 107 16.48 4.80 27.31
N ARG A 108 16.17 5.96 27.88
CA ARG A 108 16.96 6.53 28.97
C ARG A 108 16.98 5.47 30.08
N ARG A 109 18.16 4.95 30.41
CA ARG A 109 18.32 4.13 31.62
C ARG A 109 17.88 5.00 32.78
N ALA A 110 16.99 4.51 33.63
CA ALA A 110 16.68 5.20 34.87
C ALA A 110 18.00 5.32 35.64
N ASP A 111 18.51 6.54 35.79
CA ASP A 111 19.62 6.79 36.68
C ASP A 111 19.11 6.43 38.08
N VAL A 112 19.61 5.34 38.62
CA VAL A 112 19.37 4.91 40.01
C VAL A 112 20.17 5.86 40.89
N SER A 113 19.76 7.13 40.98
CA SER A 113 20.29 8.06 41.97
C SER A 113 19.41 7.98 43.21
N GLU A 114 19.82 7.06 44.09
CA GLU A 114 19.89 7.14 45.55
C GLU A 114 18.96 8.17 46.24
N GLN A 115 18.04 7.63 47.04
CA GLN A 115 17.37 8.32 48.15
C GLN A 115 18.09 8.01 49.46
#